data_AF-A0A0M9AT16-F1
#
_entry.id   AF-A0A0M9AT16-F1
#
_cell.length_a   1.000
_cell.length_b   1.000
_cell.length_c   1.000
_cell.angle_alpha   90.00
_cell.angle_beta   90.00
_cell.angle_gamma   90.00
#
_symmetry.space_group_name_H-M   'P 1'
#
loop_
_entity.id
_entity.type
_entity.pdbx_description
1 polymer ?
#
loop_
_entity_poly.entity_id
_entity_poly.type
_entity_poly.pdbx_seq_one_letter_code
_entity_poly.pdbx_strand_id
1 'polypeptide(L)' 'MVSRENAVILLFMAVGLALAYGGRVATSLSDTVLIGVLLFVGVVAPQLVNGYLDAEDAA' A
#
# COMPACT_ATOMS: atom_id res chain seq x y z
N MET A 1 -21.15 1.99 -4.43
CA MET A 1 -20.42 1.12 -5.38
C MET A 1 -18.95 1.33 -5.11
N VAL A 2 -18.18 0.28 -4.81
CA VAL A 2 -16.73 0.41 -4.60
C VAL A 2 -16.06 0.35 -5.96
N SER A 3 -15.39 1.44 -6.38
CA SER A 3 -14.57 1.46 -7.60
C SER A 3 -13.37 0.52 -7.43
N ARG A 4 -12.88 -0.05 -8.54
CA ARG A 4 -11.62 -0.83 -8.58
C ARG A 4 -10.49 -0.05 -7.91
N GLU A 5 -10.36 1.23 -8.24
CA GLU A 5 -9.33 2.12 -7.70
C GLU A 5 -9.39 2.18 -6.16
N ASN A 6 -10.58 2.41 -5.61
CA ASN A 6 -10.79 2.43 -4.16
C ASN A 6 -10.54 1.06 -3.52
N ALA A 7 -10.89 -0.04 -4.20
CA ALA A 7 -10.59 -1.38 -3.71
C ALA A 7 -9.07 -1.62 -3.62
N VAL A 8 -8.31 -1.20 -4.64
CA VAL A 8 -6.83 -1.30 -4.65
C VAL A 8 -6.24 -0.46 -3.52
N ILE A 9 -6.67 0.80 -3.37
CA ILE A 9 -6.17 1.69 -2.30
C ILE A 9 -6.46 1.09 -0.92
N LEU A 10 -7.68 0.60 -0.67
CA LEU A 10 -8.05 0.00 0.61
C LEU A 10 -7.25 -1.27 0.91
N LEU A 11 -7.02 -2.11 -0.09
CA LEU A 11 -6.19 -3.30 0.04
C LEU A 11 -4.76 -2.95 0.44
N PHE A 12 -4.13 -2.03 -0.28
CA PHE A 12 -2.76 -1.61 0.00
C PHE A 12 -2.62 -0.89 1.34
N MET A 13 -3.62 -0.11 1.76
CA MET A 13 -3.68 0.47 3.11
C MET A 13 -3.75 -0.62 4.19
N ALA A 14 -4.61 -1.63 4.02
CA ALA A 14 -4.71 -2.74 4.97
C ALA A 14 -3.40 -3.53 5.05
N VAL A 15 -2.77 -3.82 3.90
CA VAL A 15 -1.47 -4.52 3.84
C VAL A 15 -0.36 -3.67 4.46
N GLY A 16 -0.30 -2.37 4.16
CA GLY A 16 0.69 -1.46 4.72
C GLY A 16 0.59 -1.38 6.25
N LEU A 17 -0.63 -1.27 6.78
CA LEU A 17 -0.89 -1.30 8.22
C LEU A 17 -0.48 -2.63 8.85
N ALA A 18 -0.83 -3.75 8.22
CA ALA A 18 -0.44 -5.08 8.68
C ALA A 18 1.08 -5.26 8.69
N LEU A 19 1.79 -4.76 7.68
CA LEU A 19 3.25 -4.80 7.60
C LEU A 19 3.91 -3.90 8.65
N ALA A 20 3.40 -2.70 8.86
CA ALA A 20 3.96 -1.77 9.85
C ALA A 20 3.75 -2.29 11.28
N TYR A 21 2.53 -2.69 11.62
CA TYR A 21 2.22 -3.24 12.95
C TYR A 21 2.88 -4.60 13.16
N GLY A 22 2.75 -5.51 12.19
CA GLY A 22 3.37 -6.84 12.24
C GLY A 22 4.90 -6.74 12.30
N GLY A 23 5.51 -5.85 11.51
CA GLY A 23 6.94 -5.57 11.54
C GLY A 23 7.39 -5.03 12.89
N ARG A 24 6.63 -4.12 13.51
CA ARG A 24 6.92 -3.63 14.87
C ARG A 24 6.91 -4.73 15.92
N VAL A 25 5.99 -5.69 15.80
CA VAL A 25 5.86 -6.80 16.77
C VAL A 25 6.89 -7.91 16.50
N ALA A 26 7.20 -8.19 15.23
CA ALA A 26 8.01 -9.35 14.83
C ALA A 26 9.49 -9.02 14.59
N THR A 27 9.87 -7.75 14.52
CA THR A 27 11.24 -7.31 14.19
C THR A 27 11.73 -6.21 15.12
N SER A 28 13.04 -5.96 15.11
CA SER A 28 13.69 -4.83 15.81
C SER A 28 13.96 -3.63 14.90
N LEU A 29 13.22 -3.52 13.78
CA LEU A 29 13.35 -2.39 12.86
C LEU A 29 12.98 -1.08 13.55
N SER A 30 13.65 0.01 13.16
CA SER A 30 13.33 1.33 13.69
C SER A 30 11.98 1.84 13.16
N ASP A 31 11.33 2.70 13.95
CA ASP A 31 10.05 3.30 13.57
C ASP A 31 10.15 4.08 12.27
N THR A 32 11.29 4.72 11.99
CA THR A 32 11.54 5.39 10.71
C THR A 32 11.42 4.45 9.51
N VAL A 33 11.97 3.23 9.62
CA VAL A 33 11.90 2.23 8.55
C VAL A 33 10.47 1.73 8.39
N LEU A 34 9.78 1.41 9.50
CA LEU A 34 8.40 0.93 9.46
C LEU A 34 7.43 1.96 8.90
N ILE A 35 7.62 3.24 9.24
CA ILE A 35 6.86 4.36 8.65
C ILE A 35 7.16 4.47 7.15
N GLY A 36 8.43 4.35 6.75
CA GLY A 36 8.81 4.34 5.34
C GLY A 36 8.10 3.22 4.55
N VAL A 37 8.05 2.01 5.11
CA VAL A 37 7.31 0.88 4.53
C VAL A 37 5.82 1.18 4.45
N LEU A 38 5.21 1.71 5.51
CA LEU A 38 3.79 2.07 5.52
C LEU A 38 3.45 3.08 4.44
N LEU A 39 4.25 4.15 4.30
CA LEU A 39 4.02 5.18 3.30
C LEU A 39 4.22 4.64 1.88
N PHE A 40 5.25 3.82 1.66
CA PHE A 40 5.48 3.23 0.36
C PHE A 40 4.35 2.28 -0.05
N VAL A 41 4.00 1.33 0.82
CA VAL A 41 2.97 0.32 0.53
C VAL A 41 1.57 0.93 0.53
N GLY A 42 1.24 1.77 1.50
CA GLY A 42 -0.11 2.33 1.65
C GLY A 42 -0.43 3.49 0.71
N VAL A 43 0.59 4.17 0.17
CA VAL A 43 0.39 5.37 -0.66
C VAL A 43 1.01 5.22 -2.04
N VAL A 44 2.32 4.97 -2.14
CA VAL A 44 3.01 4.99 -3.43
C VAL A 44 2.63 3.79 -4.30
N ALA A 45 2.65 2.59 -3.74
CA ALA A 45 2.35 1.36 -4.47
C ALA A 45 0.95 1.36 -5.12
N PRO A 46 -0.18 1.68 -4.43
CA PRO A 46 -1.49 1.68 -5.06
C PRO A 46 -1.63 2.73 -6.16
N GLN A 47 -0.92 3.87 -6.08
CA GLN A 47 -0.91 4.88 -7.14
C GLN A 47 -0.25 4.33 -8.41
N LEU A 48 0.87 3.61 -8.27
CA LEU A 48 1.54 2.96 -9.40
C LEU A 48 0.68 1.84 -10.01
N VAL A 49 0.06 1.02 -9.16
CA VAL A 49 -0.80 -0.08 -9.61
C VAL A 49 -2.02 0.46 -10.35
N ASN A 50 -2.72 1.45 -9.79
CA ASN A 50 -3.86 2.06 -10.49
C ASN A 50 -3.42 2.72 -11.79
N GLY A 51 -2.32 3.47 -11.79
CA GLY A 51 -1.79 4.08 -13.02
C GLY A 51 -1.43 3.07 -14.11
N TYR A 52 -0.93 1.89 -13.74
CA TYR A 52 -0.70 0.79 -14.68
C TYR A 52 -2.01 0.22 -15.23
N LEU A 53 -2.97 -0.09 -14.35
CA LEU A 53 -4.27 -0.66 -14.75
C LEU A 53 -5.06 0.31 -15.65
N ASP A 54 -5.00 1.60 -15.35
CA ASP A 54 -5.67 2.63 -16.16
C ASP A 54 -5.01 2.78 -17.54
N ALA A 55 -3.70 2.54 -17.65
CA ALA A 55 -3.00 2.53 -18.93
C ALA A 55 -3.33 1.27 -19.77
N GLU A 56 -3.50 0.12 -19.12
CA GLU A 56 -3.96 -1.11 -19.80
C GLU A 56 -5.39 -1.00 -20.31
N ASP A 57 -6.30 -0.39 -19.55
CA ASP A 57 -7.70 -0.20 -19.98
C ASP A 57 -7.84 0.79 -21.16
N ALA A 58 -6.86 1.67 -21.34
CA ALA A 58 -6.86 2.68 -22.40
C ALA A 58 -6.23 2.22 -23.72
N ALA A 59 -5.56 1.07 -23.73
CA ALA A 59 -4.90 0.47 -24.89
C ALA A 59 -5.86 -0.44 -25.70
#